data_AF-A0A9D7IDJ4-F1
#
_entry.id   AF-A0A9D7IDJ4-F1
#
_cell.length_a   1.000
_cell.length_b   1.000
_cell.length_c   1.000
_cell.angle_alpha   90.00
_cell.angle_beta   90.00
_cell.angle_gamma   90.00
#
_symmetry.space_group_name_H-M   'P 1'
#
loop_
_entity.id
_entity.type
_entity.pdbx_description
1 polymer ?
#
loop_
_entity_poly.entity_id
_entity_poly.type
_entity_poly.pdbx_seq_one_letter_code
_entity_poly.pdbx_strand_id
1 'polypeptide(L)'
;MKIQQILTGLALSYILLASISCKKYQYGPYFSINSKAQRIEGSWKIDSAITRFGTDIKDTFTSYLFTFEAAGETAIAFLPVSGGGPETLLGEWSLEEEKDLFAWKDLSGDTLGFYFNRNESFDILRLSRQEFWLADKDNTFLYFSPE
;
A
#
# COMPACT_ATOMS: atom_id res chain seq x y z
N MET A 1 -30.51 -18.91 44.63
CA MET A 1 -30.36 -19.23 43.19
C MET A 1 -30.41 -17.99 42.28
N LYS A 2 -29.86 -16.82 42.70
CA LYS A 2 -29.93 -15.56 41.91
C LYS A 2 -28.56 -14.93 41.61
N ILE A 3 -27.47 -15.39 42.24
CA ILE A 3 -26.12 -14.84 42.05
C ILE A 3 -25.42 -15.47 40.83
N GLN A 4 -25.71 -16.75 40.52
CA GLN A 4 -25.15 -17.44 39.34
C GLN A 4 -25.60 -16.86 37.99
N GLN A 5 -26.79 -16.24 37.93
CA GLN A 5 -27.31 -15.61 36.70
C GLN A 5 -26.74 -14.21 36.45
N ILE A 6 -26.17 -13.57 37.47
CA ILE A 6 -25.54 -12.24 37.36
C ILE A 6 -24.10 -12.36 36.86
N LEU A 7 -23.35 -13.39 37.30
CA LEU A 7 -21.99 -13.66 36.81
C LEU A 7 -21.94 -14.06 35.33
N THR A 8 -22.95 -14.77 34.83
CA THR A 8 -23.04 -15.17 33.41
C THR A 8 -23.41 -13.99 32.50
N GLY A 9 -24.13 -12.99 33.01
CA GLY A 9 -24.45 -11.76 32.26
C GLY A 9 -23.24 -10.82 32.09
N LEU A 10 -22.35 -10.76 33.09
CA LEU A 10 -21.16 -9.90 33.02
C LEU A 10 -20.13 -10.37 31.99
N ALA A 11 -19.93 -11.69 31.88
CA ALA A 11 -19.00 -12.30 30.92
C ALA A 11 -19.42 -12.11 29.45
N LEU A 12 -20.73 -12.07 29.17
CA LEU A 12 -21.25 -11.83 27.82
C LEU A 12 -21.11 -10.37 27.39
N SER A 13 -21.08 -9.42 28.34
CA SER A 13 -20.94 -7.99 28.06
C SER A 13 -19.51 -7.58 27.66
N TYR A 14 -18.49 -8.32 28.12
CA TYR A 14 -17.09 -8.02 27.84
C TYR A 14 -16.67 -8.40 26.40
N ILE A 15 -17.34 -9.39 25.80
CA ILE A 15 -17.06 -9.86 24.43
C ILE A 15 -17.57 -8.84 23.39
N LEU A 16 -18.62 -8.08 23.69
CA LEU A 16 -19.21 -7.09 22.78
C LEU A 16 -18.43 -5.76 22.71
N LEU A 17 -17.56 -5.48 23.70
CA LEU A 17 -16.73 -4.27 23.74
C LEU A 17 -15.36 -4.45 23.06
N ALA A 18 -14.94 -5.68 22.77
CA ALA A 18 -13.68 -5.97 22.06
C ALA A 18 -13.78 -5.74 20.54
N SER A 19 -14.98 -5.54 19.99
CA SER A 19 -15.22 -5.35 18.56
C SER A 19 -15.14 -3.90 18.08
N ILE A 20 -14.90 -2.93 18.97
CA ILE A 20 -14.44 -1.58 18.55
C ILE A 20 -12.94 -1.67 18.25
N SER A 21 -12.59 -2.57 17.34
CA SER A 21 -11.23 -2.65 16.80
C SER A 21 -10.97 -1.31 16.13
N CYS A 22 -10.10 -0.50 16.73
CA CYS A 22 -9.48 0.64 16.06
C CYS A 22 -8.83 0.09 14.78
N LYS A 23 -9.54 0.18 13.65
CA LYS A 23 -8.96 -0.18 12.37
C LYS A 23 -7.80 0.76 12.16
N LYS A 24 -6.57 0.23 12.13
CA LYS A 24 -5.36 1.03 11.94
C LYS A 24 -5.39 1.75 10.58
N TYR A 25 -5.86 1.05 9.55
CA TYR A 25 -6.09 1.63 8.23
C TYR A 25 -7.59 1.77 7.95
N GLN A 26 -7.98 2.82 7.22
CA GLN A 26 -9.38 3.09 6.87
C GLN A 26 -10.10 1.86 6.29
N TYR A 27 -9.38 1.08 5.47
CA TYR A 27 -9.90 -0.14 4.87
C TYR A 27 -9.07 -1.38 5.24
N GLY A 28 -8.31 -1.38 6.34
CA GLY A 28 -7.40 -2.47 6.68
C GLY A 28 -8.06 -3.75 7.24
N PRO A 29 -7.37 -4.91 7.17
CA PRO A 29 -7.79 -6.12 7.88
C PRO A 29 -7.74 -5.93 9.40
N TYR A 30 -8.60 -6.64 10.13
CA TYR A 30 -8.71 -6.55 11.59
C TYR A 30 -7.46 -7.05 12.35
N PHE A 31 -6.68 -7.95 11.74
CA PHE A 31 -5.48 -8.53 12.34
C PHE A 31 -4.49 -8.97 11.25
N SER A 32 -3.20 -8.72 11.45
CA SER A 32 -2.11 -9.25 10.62
C SER A 32 -0.97 -9.71 11.52
N ILE A 33 -0.49 -10.93 11.29
CA ILE A 33 0.69 -11.51 11.96
C ILE A 33 2.01 -11.05 11.35
N ASN A 34 2.00 -10.62 10.09
CA ASN A 34 3.19 -10.10 9.42
C ASN A 34 3.38 -8.61 9.74
N SER A 35 4.64 -8.18 9.78
CA SER A 35 4.98 -6.76 9.88
C SER A 35 4.44 -5.98 8.68
N LYS A 36 4.43 -4.64 8.75
CA LYS A 36 4.01 -3.82 7.61
C LYS A 36 4.98 -3.99 6.44
N ALA A 37 6.29 -3.95 6.71
CA ALA A 37 7.34 -4.18 5.72
C ALA A 37 7.14 -5.51 4.97
N GLN A 38 6.95 -6.62 5.71
CA GLN A 38 6.70 -7.95 5.14
C GLN A 38 5.42 -8.07 4.30
N ARG A 39 4.50 -7.11 4.42
CA ARG A 39 3.28 -7.08 3.58
C ARG A 39 3.45 -6.25 2.32
N ILE A 40 4.49 -5.42 2.24
CA ILE A 40 4.85 -4.62 1.06
C ILE A 40 5.87 -5.36 0.21
N GLU A 41 6.78 -6.12 0.83
CA GLU A 41 7.77 -6.93 0.12
C GLU A 41 7.13 -7.81 -0.95
N GLY A 42 7.76 -7.84 -2.13
CA GLY A 42 7.30 -8.59 -3.29
C GLY A 42 7.05 -7.74 -4.53
N SER A 43 6.45 -8.36 -5.54
CA SER A 43 6.14 -7.76 -6.83
C SER A 43 4.65 -7.41 -6.92
N TRP A 44 4.37 -6.21 -7.41
CA TRP A 44 3.03 -5.62 -7.45
C TRP A 44 2.75 -5.01 -8.81
N LYS A 45 1.47 -5.11 -9.20
CA LYS A 45 0.90 -4.39 -10.35
C LYS A 45 -0.24 -3.48 -9.88
N ILE A 46 -0.53 -2.46 -10.66
CA ILE A 46 -1.66 -1.56 -10.41
C ILE A 46 -2.91 -2.12 -11.09
N ASP A 47 -3.89 -2.53 -10.29
CA ASP A 47 -5.19 -3.01 -10.78
C ASP A 47 -6.17 -1.86 -11.05
N SER A 48 -6.00 -0.73 -10.36
CA SER A 48 -6.80 0.48 -10.56
C SER A 48 -6.01 1.72 -10.15
N ALA A 49 -6.20 2.82 -10.89
CA ALA A 49 -5.66 4.12 -10.54
C ALA A 49 -6.69 5.20 -10.86
N ILE A 50 -7.15 5.93 -9.84
CA ILE A 50 -8.25 6.89 -9.95
C ILE A 50 -7.79 8.25 -9.42
N THR A 51 -7.94 9.30 -10.22
CA THR A 51 -7.64 10.67 -9.78
C THR A 51 -8.69 11.20 -8.80
N ARG A 52 -8.40 12.31 -8.11
CA ARG A 52 -9.39 12.99 -7.25
C ARG A 52 -10.70 13.39 -7.92
N PHE A 53 -10.70 13.48 -9.25
CA PHE A 53 -11.88 13.81 -10.05
C PHE A 53 -12.65 12.58 -10.55
N GLY A 54 -12.22 11.37 -10.17
CA GLY A 54 -12.84 10.11 -10.57
C GLY A 54 -12.38 9.60 -11.94
N THR A 55 -11.41 10.24 -12.59
CA THR A 55 -10.84 9.77 -13.86
C THR A 55 -9.99 8.52 -13.64
N ASP A 56 -10.28 7.45 -14.38
CA ASP A 56 -9.45 6.25 -14.45
C ASP A 56 -8.21 6.51 -15.32
N ILE A 57 -7.04 6.27 -14.74
CA ILE A 57 -5.72 6.44 -15.37
C ILE A 57 -4.90 5.15 -15.33
N LYS A 58 -5.54 4.00 -15.03
CA LYS A 58 -4.90 2.68 -14.94
C LYS A 58 -4.03 2.36 -16.15
N ASP A 59 -4.47 2.74 -17.35
CA ASP A 59 -3.78 2.41 -18.60
C ASP A 59 -2.33 2.94 -18.63
N THR A 60 -2.05 4.02 -17.90
CA THR A 60 -0.68 4.58 -17.72
C THR A 60 0.27 3.58 -17.07
N PHE A 61 -0.24 2.65 -16.28
CA PHE A 61 0.53 1.73 -15.46
C PHE A 61 0.51 0.29 -15.99
N THR A 62 -0.08 0.03 -17.15
CA THR A 62 -0.31 -1.33 -17.66
C THR A 62 0.97 -2.15 -17.80
N SER A 63 2.09 -1.52 -18.16
CA SER A 63 3.39 -2.18 -18.29
C SER A 63 4.23 -2.15 -17.02
N TYR A 64 3.75 -1.50 -15.95
CA TYR A 64 4.55 -1.25 -14.76
C TYR A 64 4.53 -2.46 -13.85
N LEU A 65 5.72 -2.86 -13.42
CA LEU A 65 5.95 -3.85 -12.38
C LEU A 65 6.75 -3.20 -11.25
N PHE A 66 6.19 -3.19 -10.05
CA PHE A 66 6.78 -2.60 -8.86
C PHE A 66 7.31 -3.69 -7.95
N THR A 67 8.61 -3.70 -7.70
CA THR A 67 9.27 -4.65 -6.80
C THR A 67 9.76 -3.91 -5.56
N PHE A 68 9.41 -4.45 -4.38
CA PHE A 68 9.87 -3.97 -3.09
C PHE A 68 10.66 -5.07 -2.39
N GLU A 69 11.94 -4.84 -2.14
CA GLU A 69 12.82 -5.84 -1.52
C GLU A 69 12.95 -5.67 0.00
N ALA A 70 13.32 -6.77 0.66
CA ALA A 70 13.59 -6.87 2.08
C ALA A 70 14.93 -6.20 2.45
N ALA A 71 15.01 -4.90 2.22
CA ALA A 71 16.10 -4.01 2.63
C ALA A 71 15.67 -2.53 2.56
N GLY A 72 14.46 -2.25 2.07
CA GLY A 72 14.05 -0.89 1.72
C GLY A 72 14.44 -0.51 0.29
N GLU A 73 14.86 -1.45 -0.55
CA GLU A 73 15.15 -1.18 -1.97
C GLU A 73 13.89 -1.35 -2.83
N THR A 74 13.75 -0.53 -3.87
CA THR A 74 12.65 -0.64 -4.84
C THR A 74 13.17 -0.61 -6.28
N ALA A 75 12.52 -1.40 -7.13
CA ALA A 75 12.69 -1.37 -8.57
C ALA A 75 11.33 -1.22 -9.27
N ILE A 76 11.25 -0.37 -10.29
CA ILE A 76 10.04 -0.21 -11.11
C ILE A 76 10.42 -0.46 -12.56
N ALA A 77 9.99 -1.60 -13.09
CA ALA A 77 10.19 -1.96 -14.50
C ALA A 77 8.98 -1.55 -15.33
N PHE A 78 9.19 -0.98 -16.52
CA PHE A 78 8.09 -0.59 -17.42
C PHE A 78 8.52 -0.52 -18.89
N LEU A 79 7.54 -0.44 -19.79
CA LEU A 79 7.74 -0.16 -21.21
C LEU A 79 7.29 1.27 -21.51
N PRO A 80 8.18 2.16 -22.00
CA PRO A 80 7.79 3.52 -22.35
C PRO A 80 6.69 3.57 -23.42
N VAL A 81 5.65 4.37 -23.17
CA VAL A 81 4.50 4.52 -24.09
C VAL A 81 4.90 5.10 -25.45
N SER A 82 6.00 5.86 -25.52
CA SER A 82 6.56 6.42 -26.75
C SER A 82 7.20 5.40 -27.69
N GLY A 83 7.27 4.13 -27.28
CA GLY A 83 8.10 3.11 -27.92
C GLY A 83 9.54 3.15 -27.37
N GLY A 84 10.15 1.98 -27.24
CA GLY A 84 11.45 1.80 -26.61
C GLY A 84 11.65 0.36 -26.11
N GLY A 85 12.83 0.08 -25.55
CA GLY A 85 13.06 -1.15 -24.79
C GLY A 85 12.48 -1.06 -23.37
N PRO A 86 12.47 -2.16 -22.61
CA PRO A 86 12.14 -2.11 -21.19
C PRO A 86 13.13 -1.22 -20.44
N GLU A 87 12.60 -0.42 -19.52
CA GLU A 87 13.36 0.46 -18.65
C GLU A 87 13.09 0.10 -17.19
N THR A 88 14.05 0.42 -16.32
CA THR A 88 13.97 0.15 -14.88
C THR A 88 14.39 1.37 -14.09
N LEU A 89 13.57 1.71 -13.10
CA LEU A 89 13.87 2.74 -12.10
C LEU A 89 14.30 2.07 -10.82
N LEU A 90 15.28 2.64 -10.15
CA LEU A 90 15.80 2.13 -8.90
C LEU A 90 15.67 3.21 -7.83
N GLY A 91 15.44 2.80 -6.60
CA GLY A 91 15.43 3.69 -5.46
C GLY A 91 15.25 2.93 -4.16
N GLU A 92 14.81 3.66 -3.16
CA GLU A 92 14.49 3.12 -1.85
C GLU A 92 13.01 3.34 -1.51
N TRP A 93 12.50 2.55 -0.58
CA TRP A 93 11.20 2.75 0.04
C TRP A 93 11.33 2.73 1.56
N SER A 94 10.42 3.42 2.24
CA SER A 94 10.37 3.42 3.71
C SER A 94 8.95 3.56 4.23
N LEU A 95 8.76 3.16 5.49
CA LEU A 95 7.50 3.27 6.20
C LEU A 95 7.66 4.16 7.43
N GLU A 96 6.73 5.10 7.60
CA GLU A 96 6.53 5.78 8.88
C GLU A 96 5.34 5.14 9.58
N GLU A 97 5.59 4.12 10.40
CA GLU A 97 4.54 3.25 10.89
C GLU A 97 3.51 3.93 11.81
N GLU A 98 3.91 5.02 12.46
CA GLU A 98 3.05 5.83 13.35
C GLU A 98 2.08 6.72 12.58
N LYS A 99 2.47 7.13 11.37
CA LYS A 99 1.66 8.01 10.51
C LYS A 99 0.96 7.28 9.36
N ASP A 100 1.17 5.97 9.26
CA ASP A 100 0.65 5.14 8.16
C ASP A 100 1.06 5.68 6.77
N LEU A 101 2.30 6.19 6.68
CA LEU A 101 2.88 6.71 5.44
C LEU A 101 3.84 5.72 4.81
N PHE A 102 3.77 5.62 3.49
CA PHE A 102 4.75 4.97 2.63
C PHE A 102 5.47 6.03 1.80
N ALA A 103 6.78 5.88 1.58
CA ALA A 103 7.54 6.84 0.77
C ALA A 103 8.53 6.14 -0.15
N TRP A 104 8.58 6.57 -1.41
CA TRP A 104 9.69 6.34 -2.33
C TRP A 104 10.75 7.42 -2.14
N LYS A 105 12.00 6.98 -2.08
CA LYS A 105 13.18 7.83 -1.94
C LYS A 105 14.15 7.58 -3.06
N ASP A 106 14.69 8.66 -3.60
CA ASP A 106 15.73 8.67 -4.63
C ASP A 106 15.40 7.77 -5.85
N LEU A 107 14.11 7.63 -6.15
CA LEU A 107 13.65 6.85 -7.29
C LEU A 107 14.13 7.52 -8.56
N SER A 108 15.05 6.86 -9.26
CA SER A 108 15.75 7.44 -10.39
C SER A 108 16.04 6.42 -11.48
N GLY A 109 16.26 6.94 -12.67
CA GLY A 109 16.58 6.17 -13.86
C GLY A 109 16.77 7.07 -15.06
N ASP A 110 17.25 6.48 -16.15
CA ASP A 110 17.36 7.13 -17.44
C ASP A 110 16.24 6.62 -18.34
N THR A 111 15.35 7.52 -18.75
CA THR A 111 14.26 7.21 -19.69
C THR A 111 14.46 8.01 -20.95
N LEU A 112 14.61 7.32 -22.08
CA LEU A 112 14.79 7.96 -23.41
C LEU A 112 15.92 9.02 -23.45
N GLY A 113 16.98 8.82 -22.66
CA GLY A 113 18.11 9.75 -22.55
C GLY A 113 17.89 10.93 -21.61
N PHE A 114 16.81 10.92 -20.82
CA PHE A 114 16.53 11.90 -19.77
C PHE A 114 16.64 11.25 -18.39
N TYR A 115 17.59 11.73 -17.59
CA TYR A 115 17.70 11.37 -16.19
C TYR A 115 16.57 12.01 -15.40
N PHE A 116 15.97 11.24 -14.50
CA PHE A 116 15.03 11.76 -13.53
C PHE A 116 15.30 11.21 -12.13
N ASN A 117 14.87 11.99 -11.14
CA ASN A 117 14.92 11.64 -9.74
C ASN A 117 13.65 12.15 -9.06
N ARG A 118 12.99 11.29 -8.28
CA ARG A 118 11.70 11.55 -7.65
C ARG A 118 11.72 11.07 -6.20
N ASN A 119 11.14 11.89 -5.33
CA ASN A 119 10.77 11.54 -3.96
C ASN A 119 9.26 11.71 -3.83
N GLU A 120 8.56 10.69 -3.36
CA GLU A 120 7.10 10.69 -3.25
C GLU A 120 6.67 10.02 -1.95
N SER A 121 5.58 10.52 -1.36
CA SER A 121 4.99 9.99 -0.14
C SER A 121 3.50 9.79 -0.31
N PHE A 122 2.98 8.75 0.31
CA PHE A 122 1.61 8.28 0.16
C PHE A 122 1.01 7.90 1.50
N ASP A 123 -0.26 8.21 1.67
CA ASP A 123 -1.08 7.67 2.75
C ASP A 123 -1.43 6.21 2.43
N ILE A 124 -1.23 5.31 3.38
CA ILE A 124 -1.61 3.90 3.25
C ILE A 124 -3.08 3.74 3.63
N LEU A 125 -3.92 3.42 2.67
CA LEU A 125 -5.37 3.21 2.88
C LEU A 125 -5.71 1.78 3.29
N ARG A 126 -4.93 0.82 2.78
CA ARG A 126 -5.03 -0.61 3.07
C ARG A 126 -3.70 -1.30 2.85
N LEU A 127 -3.34 -2.21 3.76
CA LEU A 127 -2.15 -3.02 3.64
C LEU A 127 -2.39 -4.46 4.11
N SER A 128 -2.37 -5.38 3.16
CA SER A 128 -2.42 -6.83 3.34
C SER A 128 -1.44 -7.49 2.35
N ARG A 129 -1.25 -8.81 2.42
CA ARG A 129 -0.46 -9.54 1.41
C ARG A 129 -1.10 -9.57 0.02
N GLN A 130 -2.36 -9.19 -0.10
CA GLN A 130 -3.12 -9.25 -1.35
C GLN A 130 -3.48 -7.85 -1.87
N GLU A 131 -3.35 -6.82 -1.04
CA GLU A 131 -3.85 -5.48 -1.35
C GLU A 131 -2.93 -4.45 -0.69
N PHE A 132 -2.41 -3.56 -1.52
CA PHE A 132 -1.64 -2.41 -1.07
C PHE A 132 -2.25 -1.17 -1.72
N TRP A 133 -2.94 -0.35 -0.94
CA TRP A 133 -3.69 0.80 -1.45
C TRP A 133 -3.07 2.08 -0.93
N LEU A 134 -2.79 3.00 -1.84
CA LEU A 134 -2.10 4.25 -1.58
C LEU A 134 -2.93 5.44 -2.05
N ALA A 135 -2.84 6.56 -1.35
CA ALA A 135 -3.27 7.87 -1.82
C ALA A 135 -2.08 8.82 -1.86
N ASP A 136 -1.90 9.54 -2.97
CA ASP A 136 -0.95 10.65 -3.02
C ASP A 136 -1.53 11.93 -2.40
N LYS A 137 -0.70 12.96 -2.26
CA LYS A 137 -1.11 14.29 -1.74
C LYS A 137 -2.24 14.97 -2.52
N ASP A 138 -2.41 14.60 -3.78
CA ASP A 138 -3.41 15.16 -4.70
C ASP A 138 -4.70 14.32 -4.69
N ASN A 139 -4.79 13.29 -3.83
CA ASN A 139 -5.87 12.31 -3.77
C ASN A 139 -6.03 11.51 -5.08
N THR A 140 -4.92 11.18 -5.73
CA THR A 140 -4.86 10.06 -6.67
C THR A 140 -4.73 8.77 -5.88
N PHE A 141 -5.61 7.82 -6.16
CA PHE A 141 -5.69 6.53 -5.51
C PHE A 141 -5.03 5.47 -6.39
N LEU A 142 -4.07 4.73 -5.83
CA LEU A 142 -3.38 3.62 -6.50
C LEU A 142 -3.71 2.33 -5.75
N TYR A 143 -4.27 1.36 -6.48
CA TYR A 143 -4.69 0.07 -5.93
C TYR A 143 -3.80 -1.02 -6.50
N PHE A 144 -2.92 -1.56 -5.67
CA PHE A 144 -1.99 -2.60 -6.06
C PHE A 144 -2.50 -3.99 -5.63
N SER A 145 -2.22 -4.98 -6.48
CA SER A 145 -2.29 -6.40 -6.16
C SER A 145 -0.97 -7.11 -6.48
N PRO A 146 -0.70 -8.27 -5.85
CA PRO A 146 0.46 -9.07 -6.21
C PRO A 146 0.44 -9.44 -7.70
N GLU A 147 1.62 -9.47 -8.30
CA GLU A 147 1.78 -9.94 -9.69
C GLU A 147 1.26 -11.36 -9.88
#